data_AF-A0A9W8RCP2-F1
#
_entry.id   AF-A0A9W8RCP2-F1
#
_cell.length_a   1.000
_cell.length_b   1.000
_cell.length_c   1.000
_cell.angle_alpha   90.00
_cell.angle_beta   90.00
_cell.angle_gamma   90.00
#
_symmetry.space_group_name_H-M   'P 1'
#
loop_
_entity.id
_entity.type
_entity.pdbx_description
1 polymer ?
#
loop_
_entity_poly.entity_id
_entity_poly.type
_entity_poly.pdbx_seq_one_letter_code
_entity_poly.pdbx_strand_id
1 'polypeptide(L)'
;MLDKVRQFREEFAPEILSIDSRLLFAYQAAAPGSRAFNIRLIELMAVAVHQIAVMLFNLGTSLHKDDGITEWAPPKSNRLYWDHNPDGPLPTLFKHPWYVDYDQYPNGAADMAGYWAESRILGGVVVFDRRRQSPDFDPYAVYLHPNRTNVTYRIFELLPEQKQALIEFLTADAAPPESPLPILGHDMNRNRVDPEEPIEETGIYRDLWERKELPLDAPDAARMRDVWDVLDFPTQADKAASKRRAIERRDRYLLGDDGDV
;
A
#
# COMPACT_ATOMS: atom_id res chain seq x y z
N MET A 1 -10.86 -17.72 20.76
CA MET A 1 -10.39 -16.78 19.70
C MET A 1 -11.28 -15.56 19.63
N LEU A 2 -12.59 -15.75 19.40
CA LEU A 2 -13.57 -14.66 19.47
C LEU A 2 -13.54 -13.90 20.80
N ASP A 3 -13.34 -14.58 21.93
CA ASP A 3 -13.32 -13.90 23.24
C ASP A 3 -12.12 -12.96 23.42
N LYS A 4 -10.94 -13.32 22.91
CA LYS A 4 -9.76 -12.42 22.93
C LYS A 4 -9.95 -11.22 22.00
N VAL A 5 -10.58 -11.43 20.84
CA VAL A 5 -10.91 -10.34 19.91
C VAL A 5 -11.96 -9.41 20.51
N ARG A 6 -12.97 -9.96 21.20
CA ARG A 6 -13.98 -9.19 21.93
C ARG A 6 -13.34 -8.40 23.08
N GLN A 7 -12.49 -9.06 23.87
CA GLN A 7 -11.74 -8.40 24.94
C GLN A 7 -10.90 -7.24 24.41
N PHE A 8 -10.08 -7.47 23.37
CA PHE A 8 -9.30 -6.39 22.74
C PHE A 8 -10.21 -5.25 22.29
N ARG A 9 -11.33 -5.55 21.63
CA ARG A 9 -12.29 -4.53 21.19
C ARG A 9 -12.91 -3.76 22.35
N GLU A 10 -13.23 -4.41 23.46
CA GLU A 10 -13.82 -3.78 24.66
C GLU A 10 -12.81 -2.90 25.40
N GLU A 11 -11.54 -3.30 25.43
CA GLU A 11 -10.44 -2.58 26.07
C GLU A 11 -9.77 -1.54 25.14
N PHE A 12 -10.10 -1.55 23.85
CA PHE A 12 -9.47 -0.68 22.86
C PHE A 12 -9.85 0.79 23.09
N ALA A 13 -8.84 1.59 23.43
CA ALA A 13 -8.93 3.03 23.56
C ALA A 13 -8.23 3.68 22.36
N PRO A 14 -8.91 4.46 21.50
CA PRO A 14 -8.29 5.09 20.31
C PRO A 14 -7.06 5.94 20.61
N GLU A 15 -6.94 6.47 21.82
CA GLU A 15 -5.82 7.29 22.31
C GLU A 15 -4.49 6.53 22.35
N ILE A 16 -4.52 5.19 22.29
CA ILE A 16 -3.31 4.37 22.21
C ILE A 16 -2.65 4.43 20.83
N LEU A 17 -3.37 4.88 19.79
CA LEU A 17 -2.85 4.94 18.43
C LEU A 17 -1.84 6.08 18.28
N SER A 18 -0.64 5.75 17.79
CA SER A 18 0.37 6.74 17.43
C SER A 18 0.03 7.39 16.10
N ILE A 19 -0.67 8.52 16.15
CA ILE A 19 -1.04 9.32 14.97
C ILE A 19 -0.17 10.59 14.93
N ASP A 20 0.36 10.91 13.74
CA ASP A 20 1.12 12.15 13.54
C ASP A 20 0.29 13.38 13.91
N SER A 21 0.87 14.25 14.73
CA SER A 21 0.16 15.42 15.24
C SER A 21 -0.23 16.40 14.13
N ARG A 22 0.57 16.53 13.07
CA ARG A 22 0.23 17.42 11.94
C ARG A 22 -0.97 16.90 11.18
N LEU A 23 -1.06 15.58 10.98
CA LEU A 23 -2.25 14.95 10.39
C LEU A 23 -3.50 15.21 11.26
N LEU A 24 -3.40 15.00 12.57
CA LEU A 24 -4.52 15.22 13.49
C LEU A 24 -4.97 16.70 13.50
N PHE A 25 -4.02 17.64 13.58
CA PHE A 25 -4.34 19.06 13.51
C PHE A 25 -4.93 19.47 12.16
N ALA A 26 -4.42 18.93 11.05
CA ALA A 26 -4.96 19.21 9.72
C ALA A 26 -6.39 18.67 9.57
N TYR A 27 -6.69 17.50 10.15
CA TYR A 27 -8.04 16.96 10.20
C TYR A 27 -8.98 17.87 11.02
N GLN A 28 -8.57 18.25 12.23
CA GLN A 28 -9.36 19.11 13.12
C GLN A 28 -9.58 20.53 12.57
N ALA A 29 -8.62 21.05 11.81
CA ALA A 29 -8.72 22.37 11.18
C ALA A 29 -9.62 22.38 9.93
N ALA A 30 -9.91 21.21 9.33
CA ALA A 30 -10.74 21.12 8.15
C ALA A 30 -12.23 21.14 8.50
N ALA A 31 -13.02 21.89 7.72
CA ALA A 31 -14.47 21.92 7.92
C ALA A 31 -15.09 20.54 7.66
N PRO A 32 -15.97 20.02 8.52
CA PRO A 32 -16.65 18.74 8.31
C PRO A 32 -17.32 18.66 6.93
N GLY A 33 -17.12 17.55 6.22
CA GLY A 33 -17.63 17.32 4.86
C GLY A 33 -16.88 18.05 3.74
N SER A 34 -15.87 18.87 4.06
CA SER A 34 -15.00 19.45 3.02
C SER A 34 -14.10 18.40 2.38
N ARG A 35 -13.61 18.66 1.16
CA ARG A 35 -12.62 17.78 0.49
C ARG A 35 -11.37 17.56 1.36
N ALA A 36 -10.90 18.60 2.05
CA ALA A 36 -9.77 18.50 2.95
C ALA A 36 -10.08 17.57 4.13
N PHE A 37 -11.24 17.73 4.77
CA PHE A 37 -11.68 16.86 5.86
C PHE A 37 -11.76 15.40 5.42
N ASN A 38 -12.39 15.13 4.28
CA ASN A 38 -12.58 13.78 3.75
C ASN A 38 -11.23 13.07 3.51
N ILE A 39 -10.25 13.75 2.91
CA ILE A 39 -8.94 13.14 2.65
C ILE A 39 -8.18 12.87 3.95
N ARG A 40 -8.23 13.79 4.91
CA ARG A 40 -7.60 13.57 6.22
C ARG A 40 -8.28 12.45 7.00
N LEU A 41 -9.61 12.29 6.87
CA LEU A 41 -10.34 11.18 7.46
C LEU A 41 -9.89 9.82 6.88
N ILE A 42 -9.74 9.74 5.56
CA ILE A 42 -9.23 8.52 4.89
C ILE A 42 -7.79 8.23 5.33
N GLU A 43 -6.94 9.25 5.43
CA GLU A 43 -5.55 9.12 5.91
C GLU A 43 -5.49 8.63 7.37
N LEU A 44 -6.33 9.20 8.25
CA LEU A 44 -6.46 8.74 9.63
C LEU A 44 -6.95 7.28 9.73
N MET A 45 -7.92 6.90 8.90
CA MET A 45 -8.40 5.51 8.84
C MET A 45 -7.27 4.56 8.45
N ALA A 46 -6.50 4.88 7.41
CA ALA A 46 -5.38 4.05 6.97
C ALA A 46 -4.33 3.88 8.08
N VAL A 47 -3.94 4.98 8.72
CA VAL A 47 -3.00 4.97 9.86
C VAL A 47 -3.55 4.16 11.02
N ALA A 48 -4.84 4.31 11.37
CA ALA A 48 -5.46 3.57 12.46
C ALA A 48 -5.45 2.06 12.20
N VAL A 49 -5.84 1.62 10.99
CA VAL A 49 -5.79 0.19 10.61
C VAL A 49 -4.36 -0.35 10.71
N HIS A 50 -3.39 0.40 10.20
CA HIS A 50 -1.98 0.04 10.26
C HIS A 50 -1.47 -0.09 11.71
N GLN A 51 -1.72 0.93 12.55
CA GLN A 51 -1.27 0.95 13.94
C GLN A 51 -1.95 -0.13 14.78
N ILE A 52 -3.23 -0.43 14.56
CA ILE A 52 -3.91 -1.55 15.22
C ILE A 52 -3.23 -2.87 14.87
N ALA A 53 -2.90 -3.09 13.59
CA ALA A 53 -2.21 -4.30 13.17
C ALA A 53 -0.79 -4.40 13.76
N VAL A 54 -0.04 -3.31 13.82
CA VAL A 54 1.27 -3.23 14.49
C VAL A 54 1.15 -3.63 15.96
N MET A 55 0.18 -3.06 16.68
CA MET A 55 -0.06 -3.39 18.10
C MET A 55 -0.41 -4.86 18.27
N LEU A 56 -1.36 -5.38 17.49
CA LEU A 56 -1.78 -6.78 17.57
C LEU A 56 -0.63 -7.75 17.25
N PHE A 57 0.22 -7.40 16.28
CA PHE A 57 1.41 -8.17 15.95
C PHE A 57 2.39 -8.21 17.13
N ASN A 58 2.64 -7.06 17.76
CA ASN A 58 3.57 -6.93 18.89
C ASN A 58 3.06 -7.53 20.21
N LEU A 59 1.74 -7.68 20.38
CA LEU A 59 1.19 -8.45 21.51
C LEU A 59 1.68 -9.90 21.50
N GLY A 60 2.14 -10.40 20.34
CA GLY A 60 2.67 -11.75 20.20
C GLY A 60 1.63 -12.77 20.65
N THR A 61 0.34 -12.55 20.43
CA THR A 61 -0.72 -13.49 20.83
C THR A 61 -1.04 -14.52 19.74
N SER A 62 -0.11 -14.71 18.80
CA SER A 62 -0.27 -15.59 17.64
C SER A 62 -0.80 -16.96 18.04
N LEU A 63 -1.85 -17.38 17.33
CA LEU A 63 -2.46 -18.71 17.45
C LEU A 63 -1.53 -19.81 16.96
N HIS A 64 -0.52 -19.42 16.20
CA HIS A 64 0.40 -20.27 15.46
C HIS A 64 1.78 -20.35 16.11
N LYS A 65 1.88 -19.98 17.40
CA LYS A 65 3.16 -20.06 18.14
C LYS A 65 3.69 -21.48 18.26
N ASP A 66 2.80 -22.45 18.41
CA ASP A 66 3.16 -23.82 18.78
C ASP A 66 2.89 -24.83 17.63
N ASP A 67 2.51 -24.36 16.44
CA ASP A 67 2.18 -25.23 15.29
C ASP A 67 3.20 -25.14 14.14
N GLY A 68 4.30 -24.40 14.33
CA GLY A 68 5.40 -24.27 13.38
C GLY A 68 5.11 -23.39 12.18
N ILE A 69 3.90 -22.81 12.05
CA ILE A 69 3.59 -21.91 10.92
C ILE A 69 4.45 -20.65 10.95
N THR A 70 4.79 -20.13 12.14
CA THR A 70 5.69 -18.97 12.26
C THR A 70 7.14 -19.27 11.92
N GLU A 71 7.53 -20.55 11.88
CA GLU A 71 8.86 -21.02 11.49
C GLU A 71 8.92 -21.45 10.02
N TRP A 72 7.78 -21.41 9.32
CA TRP A 72 7.72 -21.82 7.93
C TRP A 72 8.61 -20.92 7.07
N ALA A 73 9.50 -21.57 6.31
CA ALA A 73 10.29 -20.92 5.28
C ALA A 73 9.95 -21.54 3.91
N PRO A 74 9.95 -20.74 2.83
CA PRO A 74 9.80 -21.26 1.49
C PRO A 74 10.84 -22.35 1.18
N PRO A 75 10.48 -23.43 0.45
CA PRO A 75 11.45 -24.42 0.02
C PRO A 75 12.62 -23.78 -0.73
N LYS A 76 13.85 -24.28 -0.54
CA LYS A 76 15.04 -23.79 -1.25
C LYS A 76 14.95 -23.93 -2.78
N SER A 77 14.05 -24.79 -3.27
CA SER A 77 13.72 -24.93 -4.68
C SER A 77 12.87 -23.79 -5.26
N ASN A 78 12.25 -22.96 -4.41
CA ASN A 78 11.44 -21.81 -4.86
C ASN A 78 12.34 -20.64 -5.28
N ARG A 79 12.93 -20.74 -6.47
CA ARG A 79 13.84 -19.72 -7.03
C ARG A 79 13.22 -18.33 -7.00
N LEU A 80 11.97 -18.19 -7.44
CA LEU A 80 11.27 -16.91 -7.46
C LEU A 80 11.29 -16.22 -6.08
N TYR A 81 11.03 -16.95 -5.00
CA TYR A 81 11.09 -16.38 -3.66
C TYR A 81 12.50 -15.93 -3.29
N TRP A 82 13.48 -16.81 -3.49
CA TRP A 82 14.87 -16.57 -3.06
C TRP A 82 15.59 -15.52 -3.91
N ASP A 83 15.19 -15.34 -5.17
CA ASP A 83 15.68 -14.25 -6.03
C ASP A 83 15.21 -12.88 -5.51
N HIS A 84 14.01 -12.80 -4.90
CA HIS A 84 13.50 -11.57 -4.29
C HIS A 84 13.95 -11.37 -2.84
N ASN A 85 14.43 -12.42 -2.18
CA ASN A 85 14.79 -12.40 -0.76
C ASN A 85 16.12 -13.15 -0.57
N PRO A 86 17.22 -12.64 -1.16
CA PRO A 86 18.51 -13.33 -1.17
C PRO A 86 19.08 -13.50 0.24
N ASP A 87 18.78 -12.56 1.15
CA ASP A 87 19.32 -12.51 2.51
C ASP A 87 18.60 -13.44 3.50
N GLY A 88 17.46 -14.03 3.13
CA GLY A 88 16.73 -14.91 4.03
C GLY A 88 15.22 -14.92 3.85
N PRO A 89 14.52 -15.78 4.60
CA PRO A 89 13.06 -15.68 4.72
C PRO A 89 12.69 -14.36 5.40
N LEU A 90 11.53 -13.80 5.03
CA LEU A 90 11.02 -12.60 5.67
C LEU A 90 10.59 -12.90 7.12
N PRO A 91 10.65 -11.91 8.02
CA PRO A 91 10.39 -12.12 9.45
C PRO A 91 8.91 -12.41 9.77
N THR A 92 8.02 -12.31 8.79
CA THR A 92 6.58 -12.55 8.96
C THR A 92 5.93 -13.03 7.65
N LEU A 93 4.88 -13.83 7.78
CA LEU A 93 4.00 -14.22 6.67
C LEU A 93 3.02 -13.11 6.28
N PHE A 94 2.78 -12.15 7.17
CA PHE A 94 1.92 -10.99 6.91
C PHE A 94 2.69 -9.96 6.12
N LYS A 95 2.64 -10.08 4.79
CA LYS A 95 3.38 -9.19 3.89
C LYS A 95 2.56 -8.67 2.72
N HIS A 96 2.90 -7.46 2.31
CA HIS A 96 2.64 -6.94 0.97
C HIS A 96 3.96 -7.03 0.19
N PRO A 97 4.02 -7.59 -1.04
CA PRO A 97 5.27 -7.79 -1.79
C PRO A 97 6.12 -6.52 -1.93
N TRP A 98 5.45 -5.38 -2.07
CA TRP A 98 6.08 -4.06 -2.21
C TRP A 98 6.39 -3.33 -0.90
N TYR A 99 6.01 -3.86 0.26
CA TYR A 99 6.26 -3.21 1.56
C TYR A 99 6.92 -4.21 2.50
N VAL A 100 8.17 -4.54 2.17
CA VAL A 100 8.99 -5.53 2.86
C VAL A 100 10.28 -4.94 3.42
N ASP A 101 10.45 -3.61 3.37
CA ASP A 101 11.66 -2.90 3.80
C ASP A 101 11.71 -2.71 5.32
N TYR A 102 11.49 -3.79 6.08
CA TYR A 102 11.34 -3.72 7.54
C TYR A 102 12.56 -3.13 8.27
N ASP A 103 13.76 -3.17 7.68
CA ASP A 103 14.94 -2.55 8.28
C ASP A 103 14.86 -1.02 8.39
N GLN A 104 14.04 -0.35 7.56
CA GLN A 104 13.86 1.11 7.62
C GLN A 104 12.55 1.53 8.29
N TYR A 105 11.67 0.58 8.57
CA TYR A 105 10.36 0.86 9.16
C TYR A 105 10.49 1.14 10.66
N PRO A 106 9.78 2.15 11.19
CA PRO A 106 9.90 2.55 12.60
C PRO A 106 9.53 1.43 13.59
N ASN A 107 8.62 0.52 13.23
CA ASN A 107 8.22 -0.65 14.01
C ASN A 107 8.72 -1.97 13.40
N GLY A 108 9.67 -1.91 12.47
CA GLY A 108 10.28 -3.09 11.86
C GLY A 108 9.28 -4.01 11.16
N ALA A 109 9.37 -5.30 11.45
CA ALA A 109 8.48 -6.33 10.87
C ALA A 109 6.99 -6.12 11.21
N ALA A 110 6.67 -5.37 12.27
CA ALA A 110 5.29 -5.07 12.62
C ALA A 110 4.63 -4.15 11.58
N ASP A 111 5.37 -3.22 10.98
CA ASP A 111 4.82 -2.36 9.91
C ASP A 111 4.54 -3.17 8.63
N MET A 112 5.29 -4.24 8.35
CA MET A 112 4.93 -5.18 7.26
C MET A 112 3.55 -5.78 7.49
N ALA A 113 3.24 -6.18 8.72
CA ALA A 113 1.92 -6.68 9.11
C ALA A 113 0.86 -5.59 9.01
N GLY A 114 1.21 -4.33 9.31
CA GLY A 114 0.38 -3.15 9.08
C GLY A 114 -0.03 -2.97 7.63
N TYR A 115 0.92 -2.95 6.71
CA TYR A 115 0.65 -2.83 5.27
C TYR A 115 -0.14 -4.04 4.72
N TRP A 116 0.15 -5.24 5.21
CA TRP A 116 -0.64 -6.42 4.90
C TRP A 116 -2.10 -6.25 5.36
N ALA A 117 -2.33 -5.76 6.58
CA ALA A 117 -3.65 -5.54 7.13
C ALA A 117 -4.44 -4.49 6.35
N GLU A 118 -3.82 -3.36 5.99
CA GLU A 118 -4.42 -2.37 5.08
C GLU A 118 -4.87 -3.04 3.77
N SER A 119 -4.00 -3.82 3.15
CA SER A 119 -4.32 -4.54 1.91
C SER A 119 -5.45 -5.56 2.06
N ARG A 120 -5.58 -6.20 3.23
CA ARG A 120 -6.67 -7.15 3.50
C ARG A 120 -7.98 -6.42 3.81
N ILE A 121 -7.96 -5.39 4.64
CA ILE A 121 -9.16 -4.73 5.16
C ILE A 121 -9.67 -3.68 4.17
N LEU A 122 -8.78 -2.81 3.69
CA LEU A 122 -9.13 -1.66 2.84
C LEU A 122 -9.13 -2.01 1.35
N GLY A 123 -8.45 -3.09 0.97
CA GLY A 123 -8.28 -3.53 -0.43
C GLY A 123 -6.93 -3.18 -1.03
N GLY A 124 -6.16 -2.31 -0.37
CA GLY A 124 -4.78 -1.98 -0.69
C GLY A 124 -4.14 -1.14 0.41
N VAL A 125 -2.83 -0.95 0.34
CA VAL A 125 -2.16 0.09 1.14
C VAL A 125 -2.59 1.45 0.62
N VAL A 126 -3.03 2.34 1.51
CA VAL A 126 -3.55 3.65 1.14
C VAL A 126 -2.40 4.66 1.01
N VAL A 127 -2.26 5.26 -0.17
CA VAL A 127 -1.22 6.24 -0.48
C VAL A 127 -1.83 7.47 -1.16
N PHE A 128 -1.12 8.60 -1.09
CA PHE A 128 -1.65 9.91 -1.48
C PHE A 128 -0.74 10.60 -2.49
N ASP A 129 -1.31 11.52 -3.26
CA ASP A 129 -0.50 12.42 -4.07
C ASP A 129 0.15 13.50 -3.18
N ARG A 130 1.47 13.54 -3.19
CA ARG A 130 2.29 14.47 -2.41
C ARG A 130 3.13 15.40 -3.30
N ARG A 131 2.91 15.42 -4.63
CA ARG A 131 3.68 16.23 -5.59
C ARG A 131 3.42 17.73 -5.40
N ARG A 132 4.24 18.43 -4.60
CA ARG A 132 3.96 19.84 -4.24
C ARG A 132 4.07 20.86 -5.40
N GLN A 133 4.51 20.48 -6.60
CA GLN A 133 4.82 21.41 -7.69
C GLN A 133 4.54 20.86 -9.10
N SER A 134 3.77 19.78 -9.24
CA SER A 134 3.41 19.22 -10.55
C SER A 134 2.12 19.88 -11.09
N PRO A 135 2.02 20.19 -12.40
CA PRO A 135 0.76 20.60 -13.01
C PRO A 135 -0.34 19.53 -12.87
N ASP A 136 0.04 18.27 -12.70
CA ASP A 136 -0.88 17.13 -12.51
C ASP A 136 -1.11 16.77 -11.04
N PHE A 137 -0.76 17.67 -10.10
CA PHE A 137 -0.97 17.47 -8.67
C PHE A 137 -2.46 17.57 -8.30
N ASP A 138 -3.01 16.51 -7.71
CA ASP A 138 -4.31 16.55 -7.04
C ASP A 138 -4.13 16.25 -5.53
N PRO A 139 -4.18 17.26 -4.64
CA PRO A 139 -4.05 17.05 -3.20
C PRO A 139 -5.17 16.19 -2.59
N TYR A 140 -6.18 15.84 -3.37
CA TYR A 140 -7.31 15.02 -2.96
C TYR A 140 -7.40 13.69 -3.73
N ALA A 141 -6.36 13.32 -4.46
CA ALA A 141 -6.25 11.99 -5.03
C ALA A 141 -5.84 10.99 -3.94
N VAL A 142 -6.56 9.87 -3.91
CA VAL A 142 -6.30 8.73 -3.01
C VAL A 142 -6.06 7.53 -3.90
N TYR A 143 -5.01 6.78 -3.59
CA TYR A 143 -4.65 5.60 -4.33
C TYR A 143 -4.60 4.38 -3.40
N LEU A 144 -4.86 3.22 -3.97
CA LEU A 144 -4.66 1.94 -3.29
C LEU A 144 -3.60 1.12 -4.02
N HIS A 145 -2.69 0.55 -3.24
CA HIS A 145 -1.76 -0.48 -3.71
C HIS A 145 -2.27 -1.86 -3.26
N PRO A 146 -2.94 -2.62 -4.13
CA PRO A 146 -3.53 -3.91 -3.78
C PRO A 146 -2.48 -5.04 -3.76
N ASN A 147 -2.82 -6.14 -3.08
CA ASN A 147 -2.05 -7.39 -3.10
C ASN A 147 -2.99 -8.61 -3.17
N ARG A 148 -3.86 -8.65 -4.18
CA ARG A 148 -4.93 -9.65 -4.29
C ARG A 148 -4.94 -10.26 -5.68
N THR A 149 -5.30 -11.54 -5.77
CA THR A 149 -5.52 -12.21 -7.05
C THR A 149 -6.71 -11.57 -7.78
N ASN A 150 -6.65 -11.52 -9.11
CA ASN A 150 -7.69 -10.93 -9.97
C ASN A 150 -7.97 -9.44 -9.71
N VAL A 151 -6.97 -8.73 -9.16
CA VAL A 151 -6.93 -7.27 -9.05
C VAL A 151 -5.61 -6.84 -9.69
N THR A 152 -5.58 -5.63 -10.26
CA THR A 152 -4.35 -5.02 -10.77
C THR A 152 -3.22 -5.12 -9.74
N TYR A 153 -1.97 -5.36 -10.14
CA TYR A 153 -0.84 -5.22 -9.22
C TYR A 153 -0.43 -3.75 -9.03
N ARG A 154 -0.79 -2.90 -9.98
CA ARG A 154 -0.44 -1.47 -10.01
C ARG A 154 -1.22 -0.67 -8.98
N ILE A 155 -0.63 0.44 -8.56
CA ILE A 155 -1.26 1.41 -7.68
C ILE A 155 -2.34 2.13 -8.49
N PHE A 156 -3.59 2.14 -8.03
CA PHE A 156 -4.70 2.74 -8.78
C PHE A 156 -5.36 3.86 -7.99
N GLU A 157 -5.74 4.94 -8.68
CA GLU A 157 -6.51 6.02 -8.08
C GLU A 157 -7.96 5.57 -7.83
N LEU A 158 -8.49 5.92 -6.66
CA LEU A 158 -9.89 5.71 -6.33
C LEU A 158 -10.79 6.61 -7.18
N LEU A 159 -11.85 6.02 -7.71
CA LEU A 159 -12.92 6.74 -8.38
C LEU A 159 -13.64 7.69 -7.42
N PRO A 160 -14.25 8.78 -7.91
CA PRO A 160 -15.07 9.66 -7.09
C PRO A 160 -16.14 8.89 -6.29
N GLU A 161 -16.80 7.91 -6.90
CA GLU A 161 -17.85 7.11 -6.28
C GLU A 161 -17.28 6.17 -5.20
N GLN A 162 -16.10 5.58 -5.43
CA GLN A 162 -15.41 4.77 -4.42
C GLN A 162 -14.99 5.61 -3.21
N LYS A 163 -14.46 6.83 -3.46
CA LYS A 163 -14.12 7.79 -2.39
C LYS A 163 -15.36 8.20 -1.61
N GLN A 164 -16.45 8.53 -2.31
CA GLN A 164 -17.70 8.95 -1.70
C GLN A 164 -18.31 7.85 -0.84
N ALA A 165 -18.40 6.62 -1.35
CA ALA A 165 -18.92 5.48 -0.60
C ALA A 165 -18.09 5.20 0.66
N LEU A 166 -16.76 5.35 0.59
CA LEU A 166 -15.90 5.22 1.76
C LEU A 166 -16.16 6.32 2.81
N ILE A 167 -16.31 7.57 2.39
CA ILE A 167 -16.63 8.67 3.30
C ILE A 167 -18.00 8.46 3.95
N GLU A 168 -19.02 8.12 3.18
CA GLU A 168 -20.35 7.81 3.69
C GLU A 168 -20.31 6.70 4.74
N PHE A 169 -19.55 5.64 4.47
CA PHE A 169 -19.33 4.56 5.43
C PHE A 169 -18.66 5.03 6.72
N LEU A 170 -17.63 5.88 6.62
CA LEU A 170 -16.87 6.37 7.78
C LEU A 170 -17.64 7.39 8.61
N THR A 171 -18.56 8.13 8.01
CA THR A 171 -19.35 9.18 8.70
C THR A 171 -20.78 8.75 9.04
N ALA A 172 -21.17 7.50 8.74
CA ALA A 172 -22.51 7.01 9.05
C ALA A 172 -22.73 6.86 10.56
N ASP A 173 -23.86 7.35 11.07
CA ASP A 173 -24.25 7.22 12.48
C ASP A 173 -24.51 5.76 12.89
N ALA A 174 -24.87 4.92 11.92
CA ALA A 174 -25.10 3.49 12.09
C ALA A 174 -24.36 2.72 10.99
N ALA A 175 -23.91 1.51 11.31
CA ALA A 175 -23.25 0.64 10.34
C ALA A 175 -24.17 0.39 9.14
N PRO A 176 -23.76 0.78 7.92
CA PRO A 176 -24.57 0.52 6.73
C PRO A 176 -24.66 -1.00 6.46
N PRO A 177 -25.73 -1.46 5.79
CA PRO A 177 -25.93 -2.88 5.52
C PRO A 177 -24.86 -3.48 4.61
N GLU A 178 -24.28 -2.66 3.72
CA GLU A 178 -23.19 -3.05 2.83
C GLU A 178 -21.94 -2.22 3.15
N SER A 179 -20.80 -2.89 3.29
CA SER A 179 -19.51 -2.23 3.45
C SER A 179 -18.89 -1.97 2.09
N PRO A 180 -18.35 -0.75 1.83
CA PRO A 180 -17.58 -0.49 0.61
C PRO A 180 -16.20 -1.16 0.64
N LEU A 181 -15.83 -1.79 1.76
CA LEU A 181 -14.54 -2.42 1.97
C LEU A 181 -14.60 -3.95 1.78
N PRO A 182 -13.56 -4.58 1.24
CA PRO A 182 -12.37 -3.95 0.64
C PRO A 182 -12.69 -3.30 -0.71
N ILE A 183 -12.07 -2.15 -1.00
CA ILE A 183 -12.20 -1.49 -2.31
C ILE A 183 -11.25 -2.18 -3.29
N LEU A 184 -11.81 -2.79 -4.33
CA LEU A 184 -11.04 -3.48 -5.36
C LEU A 184 -11.03 -2.64 -6.64
N GLY A 185 -9.83 -2.43 -7.20
CA GLY A 185 -9.66 -1.72 -8.46
C GLY A 185 -10.22 -2.54 -9.62
N HIS A 186 -10.88 -1.87 -10.55
CA HIS A 186 -11.41 -2.47 -11.77
C HIS A 186 -11.04 -1.65 -13.01
N ASP A 187 -11.63 -2.00 -14.15
CA ASP A 187 -11.38 -1.43 -15.48
C ASP A 187 -11.64 0.09 -15.58
N MET A 188 -12.48 0.65 -14.70
CA MET A 188 -12.75 2.08 -14.66
C MET A 188 -11.69 2.86 -13.86
N ASN A 189 -10.93 2.21 -12.98
CA ASN A 189 -9.77 2.81 -12.30
C ASN A 189 -8.62 2.94 -13.29
N ARG A 190 -8.68 3.95 -14.16
CA ARG A 190 -7.75 4.13 -15.29
C ARG A 190 -6.47 4.86 -14.94
N ASN A 191 -6.49 5.72 -13.93
CA ASN A 191 -5.27 6.38 -13.45
C ASN A 191 -4.50 5.39 -12.57
N ARG A 192 -3.35 4.94 -13.07
CA ARG A 192 -2.53 3.90 -12.45
C ARG A 192 -1.06 4.25 -12.51
N VAL A 193 -0.37 3.89 -11.45
CA VAL A 193 1.05 4.17 -11.23
C VAL A 193 1.77 2.84 -11.11
N ASP A 194 2.89 2.71 -11.81
CA ASP A 194 3.68 1.49 -11.75
C ASP A 194 4.44 1.47 -10.43
N PRO A 195 4.31 0.42 -9.62
CA PRO A 195 4.98 0.35 -8.32
C PRO A 195 6.51 0.21 -8.43
N GLU A 196 7.03 -0.13 -9.62
CA GLU A 196 8.47 -0.10 -9.90
C GLU A 196 9.05 1.32 -10.03
N GLU A 197 8.21 2.35 -10.22
CA GLU A 197 8.69 3.72 -10.35
C GLU A 197 9.06 4.31 -8.98
N PRO A 198 10.17 5.07 -8.88
CA PRO A 198 10.57 5.67 -7.61
C PRO A 198 9.45 6.53 -7.01
N ILE A 199 9.20 6.36 -5.72
CA ILE A 199 8.11 7.08 -5.03
C ILE A 199 8.35 8.58 -4.96
N GLU A 200 9.61 9.02 -5.03
CA GLU A 200 9.98 10.43 -5.11
C GLU A 200 9.64 11.03 -6.49
N GLU A 201 9.80 10.27 -7.57
CA GLU A 201 9.45 10.69 -8.93
C GLU A 201 7.92 10.70 -9.13
N THR A 202 7.23 9.63 -8.72
CA THR A 202 5.77 9.54 -8.84
C THR A 202 5.06 10.47 -7.86
N GLY A 203 5.69 10.76 -6.71
CA GLY A 203 5.13 11.50 -5.59
C GLY A 203 3.90 10.85 -4.97
N ILE A 204 3.68 9.55 -5.19
CA ILE A 204 2.55 8.80 -4.66
C ILE A 204 3.02 7.97 -3.47
N TYR A 205 2.78 8.48 -2.27
CA TYR A 205 3.16 7.82 -1.01
C TYR A 205 2.36 8.36 0.18
N ARG A 206 2.30 7.57 1.27
CA ARG A 206 1.91 8.11 2.58
C ARG A 206 3.13 8.67 3.30
N ASP A 207 4.18 7.86 3.39
CA ASP A 207 5.46 8.16 4.02
C ASP A 207 6.62 7.92 3.05
N LEU A 208 7.63 8.78 3.01
CA LEU A 208 8.78 8.65 2.08
C LEU A 208 9.64 7.40 2.31
N TRP A 209 9.54 6.77 3.47
CA TRP A 209 10.30 5.57 3.82
C TRP A 209 9.49 4.28 3.59
N GLU A 210 8.28 4.35 3.04
CA GLU A 210 7.41 3.16 2.93
C GLU A 210 7.89 2.13 1.89
N ARG A 211 8.62 2.58 0.86
CA ARG A 211 9.19 1.75 -0.22
C ARG A 211 10.57 2.26 -0.60
N LYS A 212 11.57 1.37 -0.67
CA LYS A 212 12.86 1.71 -1.28
C LYS A 212 12.73 1.80 -2.80
N GLU A 213 13.63 2.59 -3.40
CA GLU A 213 13.88 2.47 -4.83
C GLU A 213 14.35 1.05 -5.13
N LEU A 214 13.80 0.44 -6.18
CA LEU A 214 14.20 -0.90 -6.58
C LEU A 214 15.66 -0.87 -7.06
N PRO A 215 16.54 -1.70 -6.48
CA PRO A 215 17.86 -1.93 -7.04
C PRO A 215 17.75 -2.37 -8.50
N LEU A 216 18.67 -1.93 -9.34
CA LEU A 216 18.60 -2.16 -10.79
C LEU A 216 18.73 -3.63 -11.18
N ASP A 217 19.33 -4.45 -10.30
CA ASP A 217 19.45 -5.89 -10.41
C ASP A 217 18.30 -6.67 -9.75
N ALA A 218 17.33 -5.98 -9.12
CA ALA A 218 16.17 -6.62 -8.53
C ALA A 218 15.32 -7.32 -9.61
N PRO A 219 14.71 -8.49 -9.33
CA PRO A 219 13.90 -9.21 -10.31
C PRO A 219 12.77 -8.35 -10.91
N ASP A 220 12.12 -7.53 -10.08
CA ASP A 220 11.06 -6.61 -10.50
C ASP A 220 11.60 -5.41 -11.30
N ALA A 221 12.86 -5.01 -11.09
CA ALA A 221 13.51 -4.00 -11.89
C ALA A 221 13.73 -4.47 -13.35
N ALA A 222 13.75 -5.77 -13.64
CA ALA A 222 13.86 -6.27 -15.01
C ALA A 222 12.50 -6.37 -15.74
N ARG A 223 11.37 -6.02 -15.10
CA ARG A 223 10.04 -6.15 -15.71
C ARG A 223 9.84 -5.19 -16.89
N MET A 224 9.91 -5.73 -18.11
CA MET A 224 9.71 -5.00 -19.36
C MET A 224 8.24 -4.77 -19.74
N ARG A 225 7.29 -5.25 -18.92
CA ARG A 225 5.83 -5.18 -19.17
C ARG A 225 5.45 -5.68 -20.57
N ASP A 226 6.02 -6.82 -20.99
CA ASP A 226 5.89 -7.30 -22.38
C ASP A 226 4.53 -7.89 -22.70
N VAL A 227 3.87 -8.50 -21.72
CA VAL A 227 2.52 -9.05 -21.84
C VAL A 227 1.50 -7.94 -21.62
N TRP A 228 0.47 -7.90 -22.46
CA TRP A 228 -0.69 -7.04 -22.23
C TRP A 228 -1.81 -7.87 -21.63
N ASP A 229 -2.36 -7.37 -20.53
CA ASP A 229 -3.63 -7.80 -19.98
C ASP A 229 -4.44 -6.55 -19.58
N VAL A 230 -5.75 -6.66 -19.65
CA VAL A 230 -6.67 -5.56 -19.33
C VAL A 230 -6.78 -5.30 -17.83
N LEU A 231 -6.35 -6.26 -17.01
CA LEU A 231 -6.45 -6.17 -15.56
C LEU A 231 -5.43 -5.19 -15.00
N ASP A 232 -4.20 -5.18 -15.52
CA ASP A 232 -3.08 -4.32 -15.14
C ASP A 232 -2.96 -3.10 -16.06
N PHE A 233 -3.30 -3.24 -17.35
CA PHE A 233 -3.22 -2.16 -18.33
C PHE A 233 -4.57 -1.93 -19.04
N PRO A 234 -5.40 -1.00 -18.55
CA PRO A 234 -6.75 -0.77 -19.08
C PRO A 234 -6.79 -0.42 -20.57
N THR A 235 -5.69 0.10 -21.12
CA THR A 235 -5.57 0.40 -22.56
C THR A 235 -4.20 -0.01 -23.11
N GLN A 236 -4.13 -0.24 -24.42
CA GLN A 236 -2.84 -0.48 -25.09
C GLN A 236 -1.90 0.73 -25.01
N ALA A 237 -2.45 1.95 -24.98
CA ALA A 237 -1.66 3.17 -24.82
C ALA A 237 -1.01 3.24 -23.43
N ASP A 238 -1.73 2.88 -22.38
CA ASP A 238 -1.21 2.78 -21.02
C ASP A 238 -0.13 1.68 -20.92
N LYS A 239 -0.37 0.49 -21.51
CA LYS A 239 0.65 -0.55 -21.62
C LYS A 239 1.90 -0.07 -22.33
N ALA A 240 1.75 0.66 -23.44
CA ALA A 240 2.87 1.22 -24.19
C ALA A 240 3.64 2.28 -23.38
N ALA A 241 2.94 3.12 -22.62
CA ALA A 241 3.55 4.12 -21.75
C ALA A 241 4.33 3.46 -20.61
N SER A 242 3.74 2.48 -19.94
CA SER A 242 4.42 1.68 -18.92
C SER A 242 5.64 0.96 -19.50
N LYS A 243 5.52 0.32 -20.66
CA LYS A 243 6.68 -0.31 -21.32
C LYS A 243 7.80 0.69 -21.64
N ARG A 244 7.48 1.90 -22.10
CA ARG A 244 8.51 2.94 -22.35
C ARG A 244 9.28 3.30 -21.08
N ARG A 245 8.58 3.55 -19.97
CA ARG A 245 9.24 3.84 -18.67
C ARG A 245 10.14 2.71 -18.20
N ALA A 246 9.75 1.46 -18.41
CA ALA A 246 10.60 0.31 -18.10
C ALA A 246 11.86 0.24 -18.99
N ILE A 247 11.72 0.55 -20.30
CA ILE A 247 12.86 0.64 -21.22
C ILE A 247 13.80 1.78 -20.79
N GLU A 248 13.26 2.98 -20.54
CA GLU A 248 14.03 4.14 -20.10
C GLU A 248 14.82 3.84 -18.83
N ARG A 249 14.19 3.23 -17.83
CA ARG A 249 14.86 2.81 -16.59
C ARG A 249 15.98 1.78 -16.84
N ARG A 250 15.75 0.81 -17.72
CA ARG A 250 16.78 -0.16 -18.12
C ARG A 250 17.92 0.51 -18.88
N ASP A 251 17.62 1.45 -19.76
CA ASP A 251 18.61 2.12 -20.59
C ASP A 251 19.48 3.05 -19.73
N ARG A 252 18.90 3.76 -18.74
CA ARG A 252 19.66 4.47 -17.69
C ARG A 252 20.68 3.55 -16.99
N TYR A 253 20.28 2.32 -16.69
CA TYR A 253 21.18 1.33 -16.09
C TYR A 253 22.31 0.88 -17.05
N LEU A 254 21.98 0.59 -18.32
CA LEU A 254 22.97 0.06 -19.27
C LEU A 254 23.97 1.13 -19.75
N LEU A 255 23.57 2.40 -19.78
CA LEU A 255 24.36 3.50 -20.33
C LEU A 255 25.03 4.36 -19.25
N GLY A 256 24.59 4.28 -17.99
CA GLY A 256 25.02 5.19 -16.91
C GLY A 256 24.44 6.60 -17.06
N ASP A 257 24.48 7.39 -15.99
CA ASP A 257 23.96 8.78 -15.94
C ASP A 257 24.76 9.77 -16.83
N ASP A 258 25.84 9.31 -17.48
CA ASP A 258 26.68 10.10 -18.41
C ASP A 258 26.23 9.99 -19.88
N GLY A 259 25.05 9.42 -20.14
CA GLY A 259 24.46 9.28 -21.47
C GLY A 259 23.81 10.55 -22.02
N ASP A 260 24.53 11.69 -22.03
CA ASP A 260 24.15 12.85 -22.84
C ASP A 260 24.21 12.46 -24.33
N VAL A 261 23.05 12.50 -25.00
CA VAL A 261 22.93 12.53 -26.47
C VAL A 261 22.30 13.86 -26.88
#